data_AF-A0A6V7WXY7-F1
#
_entry.id   AF-A0A6V7WXY7-F1
#
_cell.length_a   1.000
_cell.length_b   1.000
_cell.length_c   1.000
_cell.angle_alpha   90.00
_cell.angle_beta   90.00
_cell.angle_gamma   90.00
#
_symmetry.space_group_name_H-M   'P 1'
#
loop_
_entity.id
_entity.type
_entity.pdbx_description
1 polymer ?
#
loop_
_entity_poly.entity_id
_entity_poly.type
_entity_poly.pdbx_seq_one_letter_code
_entity_poly.pdbx_strand_id
1 'polypeptide(L)'
;MIIYDELNKELIDSQEFIFNGSLSYVEHYLTLEELRDIHPDSFIDLNAPEKSDGLSSEEAKKRLKDGGANVLAPPKRISNLKLFAKQFLYKFWLLLMGAALCTIFTYVCLQYFLLFKIM
;
A
#
# COMPACT_ATOMS: atom_id res chain seq x y z
N MET A 1 17.84 10.39 1.78
CA MET A 1 17.90 8.91 1.83
C MET A 1 16.65 8.27 2.47
N ILE A 2 15.56 9.00 2.73
CA ILE A 2 14.31 8.42 3.27
C ILE A 2 13.27 8.22 2.14
N ILE A 3 13.23 9.14 1.18
CA ILE A 3 12.33 9.07 0.01
C ILE A 3 12.61 7.83 -0.86
N TYR A 4 13.89 7.52 -1.10
CA TYR A 4 14.30 6.32 -1.85
C TYR A 4 13.94 5.02 -1.14
N ASP A 5 14.00 5.00 0.18
CA ASP A 5 13.72 3.80 0.99
C ASP A 5 12.22 3.48 1.00
N GLU A 6 11.37 4.50 1.05
CA GLU A 6 9.92 4.33 1.01
C GLU A 6 9.41 3.97 -0.40
N LEU A 7 10.00 4.57 -1.46
CA LEU A 7 9.74 4.16 -2.84
C LEU A 7 10.16 2.70 -3.08
N ASN A 8 11.31 2.29 -2.55
CA ASN A 8 11.77 0.89 -2.65
C ASN A 8 10.83 -0.06 -1.89
N LYS A 9 10.31 0.36 -0.73
CA LYS A 9 9.34 -0.41 0.04
C LYS A 9 7.99 -0.59 -0.67
N GLU A 10 7.46 0.46 -1.31
CA GLU A 10 6.22 0.33 -2.13
C GLU A 10 6.45 -0.55 -3.37
N LEU A 11 7.64 -0.53 -3.94
CA LEU A 11 8.03 -1.40 -5.06
C LEU A 11 8.12 -2.87 -4.63
N ILE A 12 8.63 -3.13 -3.42
CA ILE A 12 8.70 -4.48 -2.83
C ILE A 12 7.31 -5.01 -2.47
N ASP A 13 6.46 -4.19 -1.86
CA ASP A 13 5.08 -4.56 -1.48
C ASP A 13 4.21 -4.87 -2.71
N SER A 14 4.37 -4.08 -3.79
CA SER A 14 3.72 -4.37 -5.06
C SER A 14 4.25 -5.62 -5.75
N GLN A 15 5.55 -5.91 -5.68
CA GLN A 15 6.11 -7.18 -6.15
C GLN A 15 5.62 -8.38 -5.34
N GLU A 16 5.53 -8.26 -4.01
CA GLU A 16 5.05 -9.31 -3.12
C GLU A 16 3.56 -9.61 -3.36
N PHE A 17 2.74 -8.58 -3.60
CA PHE A 17 1.35 -8.74 -4.01
C PHE A 17 1.21 -9.50 -5.35
N ILE A 18 2.00 -9.14 -6.36
CA ILE A 18 2.00 -9.82 -7.67
C ILE A 18 2.49 -11.27 -7.55
N PHE A 19 3.53 -11.51 -6.75
CA PHE A 19 4.06 -12.85 -6.51
C PHE A 19 3.06 -13.76 -5.80
N ASN A 20 2.40 -13.28 -4.76
CA ASN A 20 1.39 -14.05 -4.03
C ASN A 20 0.16 -14.36 -4.91
N GLY A 21 -0.25 -13.43 -5.77
CA GLY A 21 -1.30 -13.69 -6.76
C GLY A 21 -0.91 -14.79 -7.75
N SER A 22 0.32 -14.75 -8.27
CA SER A 22 0.80 -15.69 -9.30
C SER A 22 0.84 -17.17 -8.89
N LEU A 23 0.96 -17.46 -7.59
CA LEU A 23 0.99 -18.82 -7.04
C LEU A 23 -0.40 -19.49 -7.00
N SER A 24 -1.49 -18.75 -7.21
CA SER A 24 -2.87 -19.23 -7.07
C SER A 24 -3.59 -19.53 -8.40
N TYR A 25 -2.99 -19.25 -9.56
CA TYR A 25 -3.64 -19.46 -10.85
C TYR A 25 -3.36 -20.86 -11.40
N VAL A 26 -4.33 -21.76 -11.24
CA VAL A 26 -4.24 -23.16 -11.70
C VAL A 26 -5.09 -23.40 -12.95
N GLU A 27 -5.94 -22.45 -13.32
CA GLU A 27 -6.97 -22.59 -14.35
C GLU A 27 -6.42 -22.95 -15.74
N HIS A 28 -5.19 -22.54 -16.06
CA HIS A 28 -4.56 -22.79 -17.36
C HIS A 28 -4.17 -24.25 -17.61
N TYR A 29 -4.15 -25.10 -16.58
CA TYR A 29 -3.86 -26.54 -16.71
C TYR A 29 -5.12 -27.40 -16.81
N LEU A 30 -6.30 -26.80 -16.62
CA LEU A 30 -7.56 -27.52 -16.58
C LEU A 30 -8.11 -27.79 -17.98
N THR A 31 -8.79 -28.91 -18.14
CA THR A 31 -9.55 -29.23 -19.35
C THR A 31 -10.84 -28.39 -19.44
N LEU A 32 -11.41 -28.28 -20.64
CA LEU A 32 -12.67 -27.54 -20.84
C LEU A 32 -13.84 -28.15 -20.06
N GLU A 33 -13.83 -29.46 -19.84
CA GLU A 33 -14.82 -30.17 -19.03
C GLU A 33 -14.73 -29.74 -17.57
N GLU A 34 -13.51 -29.75 -17.00
CA GLU A 34 -13.27 -29.32 -15.61
C GLU A 34 -13.53 -27.83 -15.41
N LEU A 35 -13.18 -26.98 -16.39
CA LEU A 35 -13.49 -25.55 -16.34
C LEU A 35 -14.99 -25.28 -16.31
N ARG A 36 -15.77 -26.05 -17.08
CA ARG A 36 -17.24 -25.97 -17.05
C ARG A 36 -17.79 -26.39 -15.70
N ASP A 37 -17.20 -27.41 -15.08
CA ASP A 37 -17.63 -27.90 -13.77
C ASP A 37 -17.29 -26.91 -12.64
N ILE A 38 -16.16 -26.20 -12.73
CA ILE A 38 -15.74 -25.17 -11.78
C ILE A 38 -16.52 -23.85 -11.97
N HIS A 39 -16.83 -23.48 -13.23
CA HIS A 39 -17.55 -22.27 -13.58
C HIS A 39 -18.86 -22.55 -14.34
N PRO A 40 -19.86 -23.19 -13.69
CA PRO A 40 -21.08 -23.61 -14.37
C PRO A 40 -21.87 -22.45 -14.98
N ASP A 41 -21.85 -21.27 -14.35
CA ASP A 41 -22.61 -20.11 -14.84
C ASP A 41 -21.99 -19.43 -16.07
N SER A 42 -20.85 -19.92 -16.57
CA SER A 42 -20.19 -19.42 -17.77
C SER A 42 -20.63 -20.09 -19.06
N PHE A 43 -21.50 -21.11 -18.96
CA PHE A 43 -22.17 -21.76 -20.10
C PHE A 43 -21.22 -22.12 -21.26
N ILE A 44 -20.07 -22.73 -20.91
CA ILE A 44 -19.03 -23.11 -21.87
C ILE A 44 -19.52 -24.28 -22.76
N ASP A 45 -19.46 -24.09 -24.08
CA ASP A 45 -19.70 -25.15 -25.07
C ASP A 45 -18.43 -25.97 -25.30
N LEU A 46 -18.51 -27.29 -25.06
CA LEU A 46 -17.38 -28.21 -25.23
C LEU A 46 -17.01 -28.44 -26.71
N ASN A 47 -17.96 -28.31 -27.62
CA ASN A 47 -17.75 -28.58 -29.05
C ASN A 47 -17.25 -27.33 -29.80
N ALA A 48 -17.66 -26.15 -29.34
CA ALA A 48 -17.34 -24.87 -29.94
C ALA A 48 -17.17 -23.79 -28.85
N PRO A 49 -16.05 -23.77 -28.12
CA PRO A 49 -15.84 -22.84 -27.00
C PRO A 49 -15.93 -21.38 -27.41
N GLU A 50 -15.64 -21.06 -28.68
CA GLU A 50 -15.77 -19.71 -29.25
C GLU A 50 -17.21 -19.20 -29.33
N LYS A 51 -18.20 -20.11 -29.29
CA LYS A 51 -19.63 -19.81 -29.36
C LYS A 51 -20.33 -19.92 -28.01
N SER A 52 -19.59 -20.03 -26.91
CA SER A 52 -20.18 -20.08 -25.57
C SER A 52 -21.02 -18.83 -25.30
N ASP A 53 -22.17 -19.00 -24.67
CA ASP A 53 -23.09 -17.88 -24.34
C ASP A 53 -22.49 -16.93 -23.28
N GLY A 54 -21.52 -17.40 -22.51
CA GLY A 54 -20.86 -16.62 -21.46
C GLY A 54 -21.77 -16.35 -20.27
N LEU A 55 -21.44 -15.33 -19.49
CA LEU A 55 -22.14 -15.05 -18.23
C LEU A 55 -23.47 -14.31 -18.45
N SER A 56 -24.49 -14.68 -17.68
CA SER A 56 -25.75 -13.94 -17.65
C SER A 56 -25.56 -12.53 -17.06
N SER A 57 -26.40 -11.58 -17.48
CA SER A 57 -26.34 -10.20 -16.97
C SER A 57 -26.61 -10.08 -15.46
N GLU A 58 -27.36 -11.01 -14.89
CA GLU A 58 -27.67 -11.05 -13.46
C GLU A 58 -26.46 -11.54 -12.66
N GLU A 59 -25.85 -12.65 -13.10
CA GLU A 59 -24.68 -13.22 -12.45
C GLU A 59 -23.46 -12.30 -12.60
N ALA A 60 -23.30 -11.63 -13.74
CA ALA A 60 -22.26 -10.62 -13.94
C ALA A 60 -22.40 -9.46 -12.96
N LYS A 61 -23.62 -8.98 -12.69
CA LYS A 61 -23.88 -7.93 -11.70
C LYS A 61 -23.61 -8.40 -10.28
N LYS A 62 -23.93 -9.66 -9.97
CA LYS A 62 -23.65 -10.27 -8.66
C LYS A 62 -22.14 -10.33 -8.42
N ARG A 63 -21.38 -10.87 -9.37
CA ARG A 63 -19.91 -10.93 -9.29
C ARG A 63 -19.25 -9.56 -9.25
N LEU A 64 -19.79 -8.56 -9.95
CA LEU A 64 -19.30 -7.19 -9.86
C LEU A 64 -19.50 -6.59 -8.45
N LYS A 65 -20.60 -6.95 -7.77
CA LYS A 65 -20.83 -6.53 -6.38
C LYS A 65 -19.90 -7.26 -5.40
N ASP A 66 -19.66 -8.55 -5.63
CA ASP A 66 -18.88 -9.39 -4.72
C ASP A 66 -17.37 -9.19 -4.89
N GLY A 67 -16.88 -9.13 -6.13
CA GLY A 67 -15.46 -8.99 -6.48
C GLY A 67 -14.98 -7.56 -6.74
N GLY A 68 -15.91 -6.61 -6.85
CA GLY A 68 -15.59 -5.23 -7.21
C GLY A 68 -15.21 -5.06 -8.68
N ALA A 69 -14.86 -3.83 -9.06
CA ALA A 69 -14.43 -3.53 -10.42
C ALA A 69 -13.04 -4.12 -10.70
N ASN A 70 -12.85 -4.70 -11.88
CA ASN A 70 -11.54 -5.17 -12.36
C ASN A 70 -10.64 -3.97 -12.74
N VAL A 71 -10.30 -3.17 -11.74
CA VAL A 71 -9.47 -1.98 -11.84
C VAL A 71 -8.46 -2.05 -10.71
N LEU A 72 -7.18 -1.96 -11.07
CA LEU A 72 -6.12 -1.90 -10.06
C LEU A 72 -6.34 -0.66 -9.19
N ALA A 73 -6.37 -0.88 -7.88
CA ALA A 73 -6.46 0.24 -6.94
C ALA A 73 -5.27 1.18 -7.18
N PRO A 74 -5.51 2.50 -7.28
CA PRO A 74 -4.42 3.44 -7.45
C PRO A 74 -3.47 3.34 -6.25
N PRO A 75 -2.15 3.51 -6.46
CA PRO A 75 -1.18 3.43 -5.37
C PRO A 75 -1.52 4.47 -4.30
N LYS A 76 -1.22 4.13 -3.05
CA LYS A 76 -1.58 4.94 -1.88
C LYS A 76 -0.90 6.31 -1.97
N ARG A 77 -1.67 7.36 -2.23
CA ARG A 77 -1.12 8.72 -2.29
C ARG A 77 -0.80 9.21 -0.88
N ILE A 78 0.48 9.50 -0.62
CA ILE A 78 0.94 10.16 0.61
C ILE A 78 0.98 11.66 0.33
N SER A 79 0.50 12.49 1.27
CA SER A 79 0.54 13.95 1.11
C SER A 79 1.99 14.46 1.20
N ASN A 80 2.32 15.46 0.37
CA ASN A 80 3.67 16.06 0.33
C ASN A 80 4.09 16.62 1.70
N LEU A 81 3.15 17.18 2.48
CA LEU A 81 3.42 17.66 3.83
C LEU A 81 3.76 16.52 4.80
N LYS A 82 3.10 15.37 4.68
CA LYS A 82 3.42 14.19 5.50
C LYS A 82 4.79 13.63 5.14
N LEU A 83 5.13 13.62 3.86
CA LEU A 83 6.46 13.21 3.37
C LEU A 83 7.55 14.18 3.85
N PHE A 84 7.27 15.48 3.82
CA PHE A 84 8.14 16.52 4.36
C PHE A 84 8.35 16.36 5.87
N ALA A 85 7.27 16.21 6.65
CA ALA A 85 7.36 16.04 8.10
C ALA A 85 8.21 14.82 8.51
N LYS A 86 8.05 13.70 7.79
CA LYS A 86 8.87 12.48 8.00
C LYS A 86 10.37 12.74 7.87
N GLN A 87 10.80 13.70 7.03
CA GLN A 87 12.22 14.04 6.86
C GLN A 87 12.84 14.65 8.13
N PHE A 88 12.04 15.32 8.98
CA PHE A 88 12.47 15.93 10.24
C PHE A 88 12.41 15.00 11.45
N LEU A 89 11.79 13.82 11.30
CA LEU A 89 11.68 12.80 12.36
C LEU A 89 12.83 11.78 12.33
N TYR A 90 13.91 12.09 11.61
CA TYR A 90 15.10 11.25 11.59
C TYR A 90 15.81 11.29 12.95
N LYS A 91 16.39 10.15 13.38
CA LYS A 91 16.99 9.98 14.73
C LYS A 91 17.99 11.09 15.08
N PHE A 92 18.81 11.51 14.11
CA PHE A 92 19.78 12.59 14.30
C PHE A 92 19.12 13.97 14.46
N TRP A 93 18.01 14.20 13.76
CA TRP A 93 17.24 15.45 13.87
C TRP A 93 16.55 15.58 15.23
N LEU A 94 16.02 14.48 15.77
CA LEU A 94 15.46 14.47 17.13
C LEU A 94 16.53 14.76 18.19
N LEU A 95 17.74 14.23 18.01
CA LEU A 95 18.88 14.52 18.88
C LEU A 95 19.25 16.01 18.83
N LEU A 96 19.31 16.60 17.62
CA LEU A 96 19.58 18.02 17.41
C LEU A 96 18.52 18.92 18.04
N MET A 97 17.24 18.59 17.89
CA MET A 97 16.14 19.32 18.53
C MET A 97 16.24 19.25 20.05
N GLY A 98 16.60 18.08 20.61
CA GLY A 98 16.87 17.92 22.04
C GLY A 98 18.02 18.80 22.53
N ALA A 99 19.16 18.79 21.82
CA ALA A 99 20.32 19.62 22.16
C ALA A 99 20.02 21.12 22.07
N ALA A 100 19.24 21.55 21.08
CA ALA A 100 18.80 22.93 20.94
C ALA A 100 17.92 23.36 22.12
N LEU A 101 16.96 22.52 22.52
CA LEU A 101 16.13 22.77 23.70
C LEU A 101 16.95 22.83 24.99
N CYS A 102 17.91 21.91 25.18
CA CYS A 102 18.82 21.97 26.32
C CYS A 102 19.63 23.27 26.34
N THR A 103 20.09 23.74 25.18
CA THR A 103 20.86 24.99 25.05
C THR A 103 20.02 26.21 25.45
N ILE A 104 18.78 26.29 24.97
CA ILE A 104 17.84 27.37 25.34
C ILE A 104 17.56 27.31 26.85
N PHE A 105 17.32 26.11 27.39
CA PHE A 105 17.08 25.93 28.81
C PHE A 105 18.27 26.37 29.66
N THR A 106 19.49 25.98 29.30
CA THR A 106 20.71 26.40 29.98
C THR A 106 20.89 27.91 29.94
N TYR A 107 20.65 28.56 28.79
CA TYR A 107 20.72 30.01 28.67
C TYR A 107 19.75 30.72 29.63
N VAL A 108 18.49 30.29 29.64
CA VAL A 108 17.44 30.87 30.51
C VAL A 108 17.79 30.65 31.99
N CYS A 109 18.16 29.43 32.37
CA CYS A 109 18.54 29.11 33.75
C CYS A 109 19.76 29.93 34.22
N LEU A 110 20.78 30.04 33.37
CA LEU A 110 21.99 30.83 33.66
C LEU A 110 21.66 32.31 33.81
N GLN A 111 20.78 32.86 32.97
CA GLN A 111 20.33 34.25 33.06
C GLN A 111 19.64 34.54 34.40
N TYR A 112 18.74 33.65 34.85
CA TYR A 112 18.07 33.78 36.15
C TYR A 112 19.05 33.63 37.32
N PHE A 113 20.01 32.71 37.23
CA PHE A 113 21.04 32.54 38.26
C PHE A 113 21.95 33.77 38.40
N LEU A 114 22.38 34.37 37.29
CA LEU A 114 23.18 35.60 37.28
C LEU A 114 22.40 36.79 37.88
N LEU A 115 21.12 36.93 37.54
CA LEU A 115 20.24 37.94 38.13
C LEU A 115 20.11 37.79 39.65
N PHE A 116 19.91 36.56 40.14
CA PHE A 116 19.84 36.28 41.59
C PHE A 116 21.18 36.52 42.31
N LYS A 117 22.32 36.31 41.63
CA LYS A 117 23.66 36.51 42.20
C LYS A 117 24.04 37.99 42.37
N ILE A 118 23.46 38.88 41.55
CA ILE A 118 23.74 40.32 41.54
C ILE A 118 22.88 41.07 42.58
N MET A 119 21.75 40.51 42.98
CA MET A 119 20.82 41.06 43.98
C MET A 119 21.21 40.64 45.40
#